data_AF-A0A1V1PG52-F1
#
_entry.id   AF-A0A1V1PG52-F1
#
_cell.length_a   1.000
_cell.length_b   1.000
_cell.length_c   1.000
_cell.angle_alpha   90.00
_cell.angle_beta   90.00
_cell.angle_gamma   90.00
#
_symmetry.space_group_name_H-M   'P 1'
#
loop_
_entity.id
_entity.type
_entity.pdbx_description
1 polymer ?
#
loop_
_entity_poly.entity_id
_entity_poly.type
_entity_poly.pdbx_seq_one_letter_code
_entity_poly.pdbx_strand_id
1 'polypeptide(L)'
;MFGNPCPIDEIMALSEKNSLFVIEDCAHSIGSRLNNRLTGTFGHAAFFSFETIKPVNTYGGGMIVTDDDTIADYARKTITDSDKKIPLQTRS
;
A
#
# COMPACT_ATOMS: atom_id res chain seq x y z
N MET A 1 -19.84 -3.31 -1.98
CA MET A 1 -19.67 -1.97 -2.58
C MET A 1 -18.19 -1.64 -2.52
N PHE A 2 -17.55 -1.37 -3.66
CA PHE A 2 -16.09 -1.20 -3.78
C PHE A 2 -15.63 0.11 -3.13
N GLY A 3 -14.59 0.09 -2.30
CA GLY A 3 -14.02 1.29 -1.66
C GLY A 3 -14.54 1.63 -0.26
N ASN A 4 -15.36 0.76 0.36
CA ASN A 4 -15.69 0.89 1.78
C ASN A 4 -14.45 0.51 2.63
N PRO A 5 -13.97 1.38 3.53
CA PRO A 5 -12.86 1.05 4.41
C PRO A 5 -13.16 -0.22 5.21
N CYS A 6 -12.16 -1.08 5.38
CA CYS A 6 -12.20 -2.15 6.36
C CYS A 6 -12.36 -1.54 7.78
N PRO A 7 -12.65 -2.34 8.83
CA PRO A 7 -12.61 -1.86 10.21
C PRO A 7 -11.15 -1.56 10.64
N ILE A 8 -10.56 -0.55 10.01
CA ILE A 8 -9.13 -0.27 10.04
C ILE A 8 -8.69 0.14 11.45
N ASP A 9 -9.55 0.82 12.20
CA ASP A 9 -9.27 1.18 13.60
C ASP A 9 -9.08 -0.08 14.47
N GLU A 10 -9.91 -1.11 14.28
CA GLU A 10 -9.80 -2.39 15.00
C GLU A 10 -8.57 -3.19 14.56
N ILE A 11 -8.27 -3.17 13.25
CA ILE A 11 -7.09 -3.82 12.68
C ILE A 11 -5.81 -3.18 13.23
N MET A 12 -5.75 -1.84 13.28
CA MET A 12 -4.61 -1.11 13.82
C MET A 12 -4.42 -1.40 15.31
N ALA A 13 -5.50 -1.41 16.10
CA ALA A 13 -5.43 -1.76 17.52
C ALA A 13 -4.88 -3.19 17.74
N LEU A 14 -5.30 -4.15 16.92
CA LEU A 14 -4.77 -5.51 16.97
C LEU A 14 -3.30 -5.58 16.54
N SER A 15 -2.94 -4.84 15.49
CA SER A 15 -1.57 -4.76 14.97
C SER A 15 -0.62 -4.20 16.01
N GLU A 16 -0.96 -3.08 16.66
CA GLU A 16 -0.17 -2.47 17.73
C GLU A 16 0.04 -3.44 18.89
N LYS A 17 -1.03 -4.11 19.33
CA LYS A 17 -0.98 -5.09 20.43
C LYS A 17 -0.04 -6.27 20.13
N ASN A 18 0.09 -6.67 18.87
CA ASN A 18 0.87 -7.84 18.46
C ASN A 18 2.16 -7.47 17.72
N SER A 19 2.52 -6.19 17.63
CA SER A 19 3.68 -5.70 16.88
C SER A 19 3.70 -6.19 15.42
N LEU A 20 2.52 -6.19 14.76
CA LEU A 20 2.36 -6.63 13.38
C LEU A 20 2.39 -5.45 12.42
N PHE A 21 2.98 -5.63 11.24
CA PHE A 21 2.87 -4.66 10.16
C PHE A 21 1.49 -4.72 9.49
N VAL A 22 1.01 -3.54 9.10
CA VAL A 22 -0.24 -3.38 8.34
C VAL A 22 0.07 -2.69 7.03
N ILE A 23 -0.38 -3.33 5.94
CA ILE A 23 -0.31 -2.78 4.59
C ILE A 23 -1.75 -2.61 4.10
N GLU A 24 -2.10 -1.41 3.66
CA GLU A 24 -3.41 -1.15 3.08
C GLU A 24 -3.41 -1.44 1.56
N ASP A 25 -4.28 -2.32 1.11
CA ASP A 25 -4.64 -2.41 -0.32
C ASP A 25 -5.72 -1.36 -0.62
N CYS A 26 -5.29 -0.28 -1.27
CA CYS A 26 -6.13 0.86 -1.64
C CYS A 26 -6.44 0.91 -3.13
N ALA A 27 -6.39 -0.23 -3.84
CA ALA A 27 -6.61 -0.29 -5.28
C ALA A 27 -7.97 0.27 -5.73
N HIS A 28 -8.97 0.39 -4.84
CA HIS A 28 -10.30 0.93 -5.15
C HIS A 28 -10.75 2.06 -4.20
N SER A 29 -9.86 2.61 -3.38
CA SER A 29 -10.21 3.59 -2.33
C SER A 29 -9.49 4.93 -2.50
N ILE A 30 -8.91 5.22 -3.67
CA ILE A 30 -8.31 6.54 -3.90
C ILE A 30 -9.33 7.66 -3.65
N GLY A 31 -9.00 8.56 -2.72
CA GLY A 31 -9.86 9.67 -2.30
C GLY A 31 -10.90 9.33 -1.22
N SER A 32 -11.06 8.06 -0.83
CA SER A 32 -11.95 7.67 0.27
C SER A 32 -11.42 8.15 1.63
N ARG A 33 -12.33 8.38 2.57
CA ARG A 33 -12.02 8.80 3.94
C ARG A 33 -12.78 7.97 4.97
N LEU A 34 -12.14 7.75 6.10
CA LEU A 34 -12.77 7.32 7.35
C LEU A 34 -12.39 8.33 8.43
N ASN A 35 -13.38 8.86 9.17
CA ASN A 35 -13.15 9.80 10.27
C ASN A 35 -12.22 10.98 9.86
N ASN A 36 -12.45 11.57 8.68
CA ASN A 36 -11.64 12.63 8.05
C ASN A 36 -10.20 12.26 7.66
N ARG A 37 -9.71 11.05 7.96
CA ARG A 37 -8.41 10.54 7.50
C ARG A 37 -8.56 9.80 6.18
N LEU A 38 -7.60 9.99 5.27
CA LEU A 38 -7.60 9.36 3.95
C LEU A 38 -7.24 7.88 4.06
N THR A 39 -7.91 7.01 3.31
CA THR A 39 -7.46 5.62 3.15
C THR A 39 -6.08 5.57 2.51
N GLY A 40 -5.26 4.61 2.92
CA GLY A 40 -3.85 4.51 2.54
C GLY A 40 -2.91 5.33 3.43
N THR A 41 -3.43 5.88 4.53
CA THR A 41 -2.62 6.61 5.52
C THR A 41 -2.74 6.04 6.92
N PHE A 42 -3.47 4.93 7.12
CA PHE A 42 -3.68 4.28 8.43
C PHE A 42 -2.58 3.30 8.77
N GLY A 43 -2.21 2.45 7.81
CA GLY A 43 -1.18 1.42 7.96
C GLY A 43 0.23 1.98 7.86
N HIS A 44 1.20 1.07 7.86
CA HIS A 44 2.62 1.40 7.73
C HIS A 44 2.99 1.70 6.27
N ALA A 45 2.26 1.09 5.33
CA ALA A 45 2.36 1.37 3.92
C ALA A 45 1.01 1.09 3.23
N ALA A 46 0.83 1.62 2.04
CA ALA A 46 -0.35 1.40 1.22
C ALA A 46 0.01 1.31 -0.26
N PHE A 47 -0.83 0.60 -1.01
CA PHE A 47 -0.72 0.48 -2.46
C PHE A 47 -1.97 0.99 -3.16
N PHE A 48 -1.79 1.76 -4.23
CA PHE A 48 -2.84 2.20 -5.14
C PHE A 48 -2.60 1.60 -6.53
N SER A 49 -3.70 1.28 -7.22
CA SER A 49 -3.68 0.80 -8.61
C SER A 49 -4.17 1.90 -9.54
N PHE A 50 -3.47 2.05 -10.67
CA PHE A 50 -3.79 3.01 -11.73
C PHE A 50 -4.04 2.31 -13.07
N GLU A 51 -4.60 1.10 -13.03
CA GLU A 51 -5.08 0.37 -14.21
C GLU A 51 -6.25 1.13 -14.87
N THR A 52 -6.51 0.84 -16.14
CA THR A 52 -7.48 1.54 -17.00
C THR A 52 -8.90 1.64 -16.44
N ILE A 53 -9.33 0.68 -15.61
CA ILE A 53 -10.66 0.66 -15.01
C ILE A 53 -10.76 1.42 -13.67
N LYS A 54 -9.66 2.02 -13.19
CA LYS A 54 -9.60 2.72 -11.91
C LYS A 54 -10.03 4.19 -12.06
N PRO A 55 -10.60 4.82 -11.00
CA PRO A 55 -11.05 6.22 -11.05
C PRO A 55 -9.95 7.21 -11.46
N VAL A 56 -8.72 6.96 -11.01
CA VAL A 56 -7.50 7.62 -11.49
C VAL A 56 -6.65 6.53 -12.15
N ASN A 57 -6.26 6.73 -13.39
CA ASN A 57 -5.47 5.74 -14.13
C ASN A 57 -4.34 6.40 -14.94
N THR A 58 -3.34 5.58 -15.25
CA THR A 58 -2.14 5.96 -16.02
C THR A 58 -1.92 5.01 -17.20
N TYR A 59 -3.01 4.43 -17.72
CA TYR A 59 -3.00 3.29 -18.66
C TYR A 59 -2.31 2.01 -18.13
N GLY A 60 -2.02 1.97 -16.83
CA GLY A 60 -1.27 0.91 -16.16
C GLY A 60 -0.30 1.48 -15.13
N GLY A 61 -0.10 0.76 -14.03
CA GLY A 61 0.81 1.14 -12.96
C GLY A 61 0.17 1.16 -11.57
N GLY A 62 0.92 1.68 -10.61
CA GLY A 62 0.49 1.81 -9.24
C GLY A 62 1.41 2.74 -8.44
N MET A 63 1.06 2.95 -7.18
CA MET A 63 1.79 3.82 -6.27
C MET A 63 1.91 3.15 -4.91
N ILE A 64 3.08 3.31 -4.30
CA ILE A 64 3.33 2.96 -2.91
C ILE A 64 3.34 4.24 -2.10
N VAL A 65 2.66 4.25 -0.96
CA VAL A 65 2.65 5.37 0.00
C VAL A 65 3.09 4.83 1.35
N THR A 66 3.97 5.54 2.03
CA THR A 66 4.45 5.23 3.38
C THR A 66 5.09 6.49 3.97
N ASP A 67 5.04 6.62 5.30
CA ASP A 67 5.78 7.63 6.07
C ASP A 67 7.12 7.09 6.61
N ASP A 68 7.45 5.82 6.33
CA ASP A 68 8.72 5.19 6.73
C ASP A 68 9.75 5.29 5.59
N ASP A 69 10.78 6.11 5.82
CA ASP A 69 11.87 6.32 4.86
C ASP A 69 12.59 5.01 4.49
N THR A 70 12.70 4.06 5.43
CA THR A 70 13.32 2.76 5.19
C THR A 70 12.51 1.92 4.20
N ILE A 71 11.19 1.91 4.37
CA ILE A 71 10.28 1.22 3.43
C ILE A 71 10.33 1.92 2.07
N ALA A 72 10.31 3.25 2.07
CA ALA A 72 10.34 4.05 0.84
C ALA A 72 11.63 3.81 0.04
N ASP A 73 12.79 3.78 0.69
CA ASP A 73 14.09 3.50 0.08
C ASP A 73 14.17 2.06 -0.43
N TYR A 74 13.72 1.10 0.37
CA TYR A 74 13.68 -0.30 -0.04
C TYR A 74 12.81 -0.49 -1.29
N ALA A 75 11.59 0.08 -1.28
CA ALA A 75 10.67 0.02 -2.40
C ALA A 75 11.27 0.63 -3.68
N ARG A 76 11.87 1.84 -3.59
CA ARG A 76 12.55 2.49 -4.73
C ARG A 76 13.66 1.62 -5.30
N LYS A 77 14.49 1.05 -4.43
CA LYS A 77 15.58 0.17 -4.83
C LYS A 77 15.04 -1.09 -5.51
N THR A 78 14.08 -1.77 -4.89
CA THR A 78 13.47 -2.99 -5.45
C THR A 78 12.84 -2.73 -6.81
N ILE A 79 12.11 -1.64 -7.00
CA ILE A 79 11.49 -1.30 -8.30
C ILE A 79 12.57 -1.03 -9.35
N THR A 80 13.60 -0.24 -9.01
CA THR A 80 14.70 0.08 -9.92
C THR A 80 15.51 -1.17 -10.31
N ASP A 81 15.70 -2.08 -9.37
CA ASP A 81 16.39 -3.35 -9.58
C ASP A 81 15.49 -4.39 -10.28
N SER A 82 14.16 -4.28 -10.19
CA SER A 82 13.20 -5.14 -10.90
C SER A 82 13.29 -4.98 -12.41
N ASP A 83 13.57 -3.77 -12.89
CA ASP A 83 13.89 -3.51 -14.31
C ASP A 83 15.22 -4.17 -14.74
N LYS A 84 16.03 -4.64 -13.77
CA LYS A 84 17.27 -5.39 -13.98
C LYS A 84 17.15 -6.81 -13.42
N LYS A 85 16.27 -7.67 -13.97
CA LYS A 85 16.14 -9.12 -13.67
C LYS A 85 16.59 -9.50 -12.24
N ILE A 86 15.72 -9.35 -11.25
CA ILE A 86 16.02 -9.82 -9.89
C ILE A 86 16.24 -11.34 -9.95
N PRO A 87 17.43 -11.88 -9.57
CA PRO A 87 17.58 -13.30 -9.35
C PRO A 87 16.70 -13.65 -8.15
N LEU A 88 15.74 -14.55 -8.36
CA LEU A 88 14.97 -15.14 -7.27
C LEU A 88 15.95 -15.71 -6.24
N GLN A 89 16.15 -15.00 -5.14
CA GLN A 89 16.89 -15.51 -3.99
C GLN A 89 16.01 -16.57 -3.33
N THR A 90 16.16 -17.82 -3.75
CA THR A 90 15.63 -18.99 -3.04
C THR A 90 16.31 -19.02 -1.67
N ARG A 91 15.52 -18.79 -0.61
CA ARG A 91 15.97 -18.99 0.77
C ARG A 91 16.38 -20.45 0.97
N SER A 92 17.60 -20.65 1.45
CA SER A 92 18.18 -21.91 1.95
C SER A 92 17.43 -22.43 3.17
#